data_AF-A0A497FKJ8-F1
#
_entry.id   AF-A0A497FKJ8-F1
#
_cell.length_a   1.000
_cell.length_b   1.000
_cell.length_c   1.000
_cell.angle_alpha   90.00
_cell.angle_beta   90.00
_cell.angle_gamma   90.00
#
_symmetry.space_group_name_H-M   'P 1'
#
loop_
_entity.id
_entity.type
_entity.pdbx_description
1 polymer ?
#
loop_
_entity_poly.entity_id
_entity_poly.type
_entity_poly.pdbx_seq_one_letter_code
_entity_poly.pdbx_strand_id
1 'polypeptide(L)'
;MLYYATFIAFHKKFHVPEHAFLDFFKKLGCYLYDLLDVPGQDPGQDTTKIPSCDLQEVKNAFRNFISSEKPEIVIVVIKRIYREIKDLLLELRRQGVIEKYFALPFPGRARTSTRYVDELYNIIVETIGTRS
;
A
#
# COMPACT_ATOMS: atom_id res chain seq x y z
N MET A 1 -10.88 5.61 -7.56
CA MET A 1 -9.64 6.33 -7.91
C MET A 1 -8.39 5.48 -7.69
N LEU A 2 -8.10 5.03 -6.46
CA LEU A 2 -6.93 4.18 -6.18
C LEU A 2 -6.94 2.91 -7.03
N TYR A 3 -8.05 2.15 -7.00
CA TYR A 3 -8.26 0.96 -7.83
C TYR A 3 -7.85 1.17 -9.29
N TYR A 4 -8.42 2.18 -9.95
CA TYR A 4 -8.20 2.41 -11.37
C TYR A 4 -6.76 2.84 -11.68
N ALA A 5 -6.15 3.65 -10.81
CA ALA A 5 -4.73 4.03 -10.96
C ALA A 5 -3.79 2.83 -10.77
N THR A 6 -4.06 1.96 -9.79
CA THR A 6 -3.31 0.71 -9.60
C THR A 6 -3.50 -0.21 -10.81
N PHE A 7 -4.73 -0.37 -11.30
CA PHE A 7 -5.02 -1.12 -12.52
C PHE A 7 -4.20 -0.62 -13.71
N ILE A 8 -4.18 0.69 -13.98
CA ILE A 8 -3.41 1.25 -15.11
C ILE A 8 -1.93 0.88 -15.00
N ALA A 9 -1.33 1.00 -13.82
CA ALA A 9 0.08 0.65 -13.63
C ALA A 9 0.37 -0.83 -13.93
N PHE A 10 -0.51 -1.74 -13.47
CA PHE A 10 -0.39 -3.16 -13.74
C PHE A 10 -0.68 -3.51 -15.21
N HIS A 11 -1.67 -2.86 -15.82
CA HIS A 11 -1.98 -3.01 -17.24
C HIS A 11 -0.78 -2.61 -18.13
N LYS A 12 -0.09 -1.51 -17.78
CA LYS A 12 1.12 -1.07 -18.49
C LYS A 12 2.22 -2.13 -18.50
N LYS A 13 2.34 -2.95 -17.45
CA LYS A 13 3.38 -3.98 -17.34
C LYS A 13 2.96 -5.36 -17.84
N PHE A 14 1.75 -5.79 -17.50
CA PHE A 14 1.31 -7.18 -17.68
C PHE A 14 0.22 -7.33 -18.75
N HIS A 15 -0.29 -6.22 -19.30
CA HIS A 15 -1.38 -6.21 -20.27
C HIS A 15 -2.66 -6.91 -19.79
N VAL A 16 -2.87 -7.00 -18.46
CA VAL A 16 -4.08 -7.57 -17.88
C VAL A 16 -5.29 -6.69 -18.19
N PRO A 17 -6.42 -7.25 -18.66
CA PRO A 17 -7.64 -6.47 -18.86
C PRO A 17 -8.33 -6.16 -17.53
N GLU A 18 -9.08 -5.05 -17.48
CA GLU A 18 -9.68 -4.55 -16.22
C GLU A 18 -10.56 -5.60 -15.50
N HIS A 19 -11.37 -6.34 -16.24
CA HIS A 19 -12.27 -7.35 -15.67
C HIS A 19 -11.53 -8.52 -14.98
N ALA A 20 -10.26 -8.76 -15.33
CA ALA A 20 -9.43 -9.82 -14.74
C ALA A 20 -8.43 -9.28 -13.70
N PHE A 21 -8.40 -7.96 -13.48
CA PHE A 21 -7.33 -7.31 -12.73
C PHE A 21 -7.27 -7.75 -11.27
N LEU A 22 -8.40 -7.80 -10.56
CA LEU A 22 -8.40 -8.16 -9.13
C LEU A 22 -7.95 -9.60 -8.89
N ASP A 23 -8.39 -10.54 -9.74
CA ASP A 23 -7.96 -11.94 -9.68
C ASP A 23 -6.46 -12.06 -9.94
N PHE A 24 -5.96 -11.33 -10.94
CA PHE A 24 -4.54 -11.27 -11.23
C PHE A 24 -3.72 -10.66 -10.08
N PHE A 25 -4.18 -9.53 -9.54
CA PHE A 25 -3.55 -8.83 -8.43
C PHE A 25 -3.44 -9.73 -7.19
N LYS A 26 -4.51 -10.44 -6.85
CA LYS A 26 -4.52 -11.41 -5.75
C LYS A 26 -3.59 -12.60 -6.01
N LYS A 27 -3.58 -13.14 -7.24
CA LYS A 27 -2.68 -14.25 -7.64
C LYS A 27 -1.21 -13.88 -7.55
N LEU A 28 -0.88 -12.59 -7.74
CA LEU A 28 0.47 -12.06 -7.51
C LEU A 28 0.81 -11.85 -6.02
N GLY A 29 -0.09 -12.21 -5.10
CA GLY A 29 0.11 -11.99 -3.67
C GLY A 29 0.06 -10.52 -3.27
N CYS A 30 -0.61 -9.68 -4.07
CA CYS A 30 -0.81 -8.28 -3.73
C CYS A 30 -2.10 -8.10 -2.93
N TYR A 31 -2.06 -7.22 -1.92
CA TYR A 31 -3.18 -6.94 -1.03
C TYR A 31 -3.32 -5.44 -0.81
N LEU A 32 -4.54 -5.00 -0.53
CA LEU A 32 -4.82 -3.67 -0.01
C LEU A 32 -5.11 -3.80 1.48
N TYR A 33 -4.42 -3.01 2.29
CA TYR A 33 -4.64 -2.94 3.72
C TYR A 33 -5.03 -1.50 4.08
N ASP A 34 -6.20 -1.33 4.68
CA ASP A 34 -6.63 -0.04 5.20
C ASP A 34 -6.17 0.10 6.65
N LEU A 35 -5.28 1.05 6.89
CA LEU A 35 -4.74 1.31 8.22
C LEU A 35 -5.77 1.98 9.14
N LEU A 36 -6.84 2.56 8.58
CA LEU A 36 -7.87 3.28 9.31
C LEU A 36 -9.14 2.45 9.54
N ASP A 37 -9.21 1.26 8.97
CA ASP A 37 -10.33 0.34 9.17
C ASP A 37 -10.14 -0.44 10.49
N VAL A 38 -10.30 0.28 11.60
CA VAL A 38 -10.20 -0.29 12.95
C VAL A 38 -11.57 -0.85 13.34
N PRO A 39 -11.67 -2.14 13.71
CA PRO A 39 -12.93 -2.72 14.19
C PRO A 39 -13.45 -1.93 15.40
N GLY A 40 -14.64 -1.31 15.28
CA GLY A 40 -15.28 -0.55 16.34
C GLY A 40 -15.28 0.98 16.17
N GLN A 41 -14.68 1.52 15.11
CA GLN A 41 -14.88 2.93 14.73
C GLN A 41 -16.19 3.11 13.95
N ASP A 42 -17.03 4.05 14.39
CA ASP A 42 -18.26 4.41 13.69
C ASP A 42 -17.95 4.96 12.29
N PRO A 43 -18.62 4.49 11.23
CA PRO A 43 -18.39 4.93 9.84
C PRO A 43 -18.74 6.41 9.56
N GLY A 44 -19.15 7.17 10.59
CA GLY A 44 -19.45 8.60 10.52
C GLY A 44 -18.46 9.51 11.26
N GLN A 45 -17.45 8.96 11.94
CA GLN A 45 -16.38 9.77 12.53
C GLN A 45 -15.41 10.21 11.44
N ASP A 46 -14.88 11.43 11.55
CA ASP A 46 -13.95 12.01 10.59
C ASP A 46 -12.68 11.14 10.50
N THR A 47 -12.68 10.17 9.59
CA THR A 47 -11.62 9.16 9.37
C THR A 47 -10.27 9.78 9.03
N THR A 48 -10.24 11.09 8.86
CA THR A 48 -9.01 11.85 8.67
C THR A 48 -8.22 12.06 9.96
N LYS A 49 -8.73 11.74 11.15
CA LYS A 49 -7.98 11.84 12.41
C LYS A 49 -7.94 10.51 13.13
N ILE A 50 -6.74 9.95 13.26
CA ILE A 50 -6.47 8.88 14.22
C ILE A 50 -6.29 9.55 15.60
N PRO A 51 -7.14 9.28 16.60
CA PRO A 51 -6.86 9.66 17.98
C PRO A 51 -5.52 9.05 18.42
N SER A 52 -4.72 9.75 19.21
CA SER A 52 -3.38 9.28 19.60
C SER A 52 -3.39 7.93 20.35
N CYS A 53 -4.49 7.61 21.05
CA CYS A 53 -4.74 6.32 21.69
C CYS A 53 -4.84 5.17 20.66
N ASP A 54 -5.60 5.39 19.59
CA ASP A 54 -5.87 4.38 18.56
C ASP A 54 -4.65 4.11 17.67
N LEU A 55 -3.71 5.07 17.58
CA LEU A 55 -2.57 4.95 16.68
C LEU A 55 -1.63 3.79 17.06
N GLN A 56 -1.45 3.50 18.34
CA GLN A 56 -0.62 2.36 18.76
C GLN A 56 -1.29 1.03 18.48
N GLU A 57 -2.61 0.93 18.70
CA GLU A 57 -3.38 -0.27 18.36
C GLU A 57 -3.36 -0.54 16.87
N VAL A 58 -3.57 0.50 16.07
CA VAL A 58 -3.43 0.49 14.60
C VAL A 58 -2.05 0.00 14.17
N LYS A 59 -0.98 0.52 14.79
CA LYS A 59 0.40 0.09 14.51
C LYS A 59 0.63 -1.38 14.88
N ASN A 60 0.09 -1.84 15.99
CA ASN A 60 0.18 -3.23 16.43
C ASN A 60 -0.59 -4.18 15.50
N ALA A 61 -1.81 -3.81 15.10
CA ALA A 61 -2.61 -4.56 14.13
C ALA A 61 -1.87 -4.66 12.78
N PHE A 62 -1.32 -3.55 12.31
CA PHE A 62 -0.52 -3.53 11.08
C PHE A 62 0.74 -4.39 11.21
N ARG A 63 1.46 -4.33 12.35
CA ARG A 63 2.62 -5.19 12.61
C ARG A 63 2.24 -6.67 12.58
N ASN A 64 1.13 -7.06 13.19
CA ASN A 64 0.63 -8.43 13.19
C ASN A 64 0.31 -8.89 11.77
N PHE A 65 -0.37 -8.03 10.99
CA PHE A 65 -0.69 -8.30 9.59
C PHE A 65 0.58 -8.52 8.75
N ILE A 66 1.55 -7.61 8.82
CA ILE A 66 2.83 -7.72 8.09
C ILE A 66 3.61 -8.97 8.53
N SER A 67 3.56 -9.34 9.81
CA SER A 67 4.25 -10.54 10.31
C SER A 67 3.60 -11.85 9.83
N SER A 68 2.29 -11.84 9.62
CA SER A 68 1.51 -12.97 9.10
C SER A 68 1.71 -13.13 7.59
N GLU A 69 1.46 -12.06 6.83
CA GLU A 69 1.49 -12.08 5.36
C GLU A 69 2.90 -12.05 4.79
N LYS A 70 3.87 -11.53 5.55
CA LYS A 70 5.30 -11.39 5.17
C LYS A 70 5.48 -10.78 3.77
N PRO A 71 4.90 -9.61 3.48
CA PRO A 71 5.07 -8.98 2.18
C PRO A 71 6.51 -8.52 1.99
N GLU A 72 7.08 -8.78 0.81
CA GLU A 72 8.41 -8.30 0.45
C GLU A 72 8.45 -6.77 0.32
N ILE A 73 7.36 -6.20 -0.19
CA ILE A 73 7.24 -4.77 -0.50
C ILE A 73 5.98 -4.20 0.13
N VAL A 74 6.12 -3.08 0.82
CA VAL A 74 5.00 -2.29 1.35
C VAL A 74 4.92 -0.95 0.63
N ILE A 75 3.74 -0.62 0.08
CA ILE A 75 3.50 0.67 -0.59
C ILE A 75 2.46 1.46 0.19
N VAL A 76 2.86 2.63 0.70
CA VAL A 76 1.98 3.53 1.45
C VAL A 76 1.51 4.66 0.54
N VAL A 77 0.20 4.78 0.34
CA VAL A 77 -0.36 5.68 -0.67
C VAL A 77 -0.82 7.04 -0.10
N ILE A 78 -0.87 7.17 1.22
CA ILE A 78 -1.28 8.41 1.90
C ILE A 78 -0.10 8.99 2.67
N LYS A 79 0.34 10.20 2.28
CA LYS A 79 1.52 10.87 2.87
C LYS A 79 1.42 11.05 4.38
N ARG A 80 0.22 11.33 4.90
CA ARG A 80 -0.01 11.48 6.34
C ARG A 80 0.21 10.15 7.06
N ILE A 81 -0.41 9.08 6.57
CA ILE A 81 -0.21 7.73 7.10
C ILE A 81 1.28 7.36 7.09
N TYR A 82 1.97 7.61 5.97
CA TYR A 82 3.41 7.35 5.88
C TYR A 82 4.20 8.04 7.00
N ARG A 83 3.88 9.29 7.36
CA ARG A 83 4.56 9.98 8.46
C ARG A 83 4.35 9.29 9.80
N GLU A 84 3.16 8.77 10.05
CA GLU A 84 2.83 8.10 11.31
C GLU A 84 3.51 6.73 11.44
N ILE A 85 3.65 5.98 10.34
CA ILE A 85 4.18 4.61 10.35
C ILE A 85 5.61 4.47 9.83
N LYS A 86 6.27 5.57 9.44
CA LYS A 86 7.62 5.53 8.84
C LYS A 86 8.61 4.78 9.72
N ASP A 87 8.62 5.08 11.02
CA ASP A 87 9.57 4.48 11.96
C ASP A 87 9.31 2.97 12.13
N LEU A 88 8.04 2.56 12.10
CA LEU A 88 7.65 1.16 12.12
C LEU A 88 8.10 0.43 10.85
N LEU A 89 7.93 1.02 9.66
CA LEU A 89 8.42 0.44 8.41
C LEU A 89 9.95 0.30 8.41
N LEU A 90 10.66 1.28 8.96
CA LEU A 90 12.11 1.23 9.10
C LEU A 90 12.55 0.11 10.06
N GLU A 91 11.84 -0.06 11.17
CA GLU A 91 12.08 -1.14 12.13
C GLU A 91 11.85 -2.51 11.48
N LEU A 92 10.70 -2.70 10.83
CA LEU A 92 10.34 -3.96 10.15
C LEU A 92 11.35 -4.32 9.05
N ARG A 93 11.85 -3.32 8.32
CA ARG A 93 12.91 -3.52 7.33
C ARG A 93 14.23 -3.95 7.98
N ARG A 94 14.62 -3.32 9.10
CA ARG A 94 15.85 -3.69 9.84
C ARG A 94 15.78 -5.10 10.42
N GLN A 95 14.58 -5.54 10.81
CA GLN A 95 14.31 -6.90 11.28
C GLN A 95 14.25 -7.93 10.13
N GLY A 96 14.32 -7.50 8.87
CA GLY A 96 14.22 -8.38 7.71
C GLY A 96 12.81 -8.91 7.44
N VAL A 97 11.78 -8.30 8.04
CA VAL A 97 10.38 -8.70 7.83
C VAL A 97 9.88 -8.23 6.47
N ILE A 98 10.34 -7.06 6.03
CA ILE A 98 10.06 -6.50 4.69
C ILE A 98 11.38 -6.13 4.02
N GLU A 99 11.48 -6.27 2.70
CA GLU A 99 12.71 -5.91 1.97
C GLU A 99 12.75 -4.42 1.66
N LYS A 100 11.63 -3.90 1.15
CA LYS A 100 11.50 -2.52 0.65
C LYS A 100 10.16 -1.93 1.06
N TYR A 101 10.14 -0.61 1.19
CA TYR A 101 8.90 0.13 1.31
C TYR A 101 8.96 1.43 0.53
N PHE A 102 7.81 1.86 0.02
CA PHE A 102 7.68 3.06 -0.80
C PHE A 102 6.51 3.92 -0.31
N ALA A 103 6.61 5.22 -0.54
CA ALA A 103 5.53 6.16 -0.29
C ALA A 103 5.11 6.80 -1.61
N LEU A 104 3.90 6.51 -2.06
CA LEU A 104 3.33 7.07 -3.28
C LEU A 104 2.30 8.15 -2.95
N PRO A 105 2.10 9.14 -3.83
CA PRO A 105 1.04 10.13 -3.65
C PRO A 105 -0.35 9.51 -3.88
N PHE A 106 -1.34 9.91 -3.11
CA PHE A 106 -2.71 9.45 -3.34
C PHE A 106 -3.23 9.93 -4.70
N PRO A 107 -3.81 9.05 -5.54
CA PRO A 107 -4.25 9.38 -6.90
C PRO A 107 -5.62 10.11 -6.92
N GLY A 108 -5.78 11.14 -6.09
CA GLY A 108 -7.02 11.92 -5.97
C GLY A 108 -7.19 13.05 -6.99
N ARG A 109 -6.12 13.45 -7.69
CA ARG A 109 -6.12 14.51 -8.71
C ARG A 109 -5.35 14.03 -9.94
N ALA A 110 -5.62 14.60 -11.12
CA ALA A 110 -4.98 14.19 -12.38
C ALA A 110 -3.45 14.09 -12.27
N ARG A 111 -2.78 15.16 -11.80
CA ARG A 111 -1.31 15.18 -11.65
C ARG A 111 -0.78 14.12 -10.66
N THR A 112 -1.48 13.89 -9.55
CA THR A 112 -1.04 12.89 -8.57
C THR A 112 -1.37 11.47 -9.03
N SER A 113 -2.40 11.30 -9.85
CA SER A 113 -2.75 10.03 -10.49
C SER A 113 -1.68 9.59 -11.48
N THR A 114 -1.27 10.45 -12.42
CA THR A 114 -0.19 10.14 -13.37
C THR A 114 1.10 9.77 -12.63
N ARG A 115 1.45 10.57 -11.61
CA ARG A 115 2.64 10.32 -10.80
C ARG A 115 2.56 8.98 -10.05
N TYR A 116 1.41 8.66 -9.44
CA TYR A 116 1.19 7.37 -8.78
C TYR A 116 1.37 6.20 -9.76
N VAL A 117 0.75 6.30 -10.94
CA VAL A 117 0.81 5.26 -11.98
C VAL A 117 2.25 5.01 -12.43
N ASP A 118 3.00 6.08 -12.72
CA ASP A 118 4.37 5.95 -13.23
C ASP A 118 5.33 5.45 -12.16
N GLU A 119 5.24 5.94 -10.92
CA GLU A 119 6.07 5.45 -9.80
C GLU A 119 5.75 3.99 -9.46
N LEU A 120 4.48 3.61 -9.42
CA LEU A 120 4.08 2.21 -9.19
C LEU A 120 4.56 1.29 -10.31
N TYR A 121 4.41 1.71 -11.57
CA TYR A 121 4.92 0.97 -12.72
C TYR A 121 6.43 0.73 -12.61
N ASN A 122 7.21 1.75 -12.26
CA ASN A 122 8.66 1.62 -12.08
C ASN A 122 9.01 0.64 -10.95
N ILE A 123 8.32 0.70 -9.81
CA ILE A 123 8.51 -0.26 -8.71
C ILE A 123 8.25 -1.70 -9.18
N ILE A 124 7.17 -1.91 -9.95
CA ILE A 124 6.84 -3.24 -10.49
C ILE A 124 7.94 -3.71 -11.46
N VAL A 125 8.40 -2.85 -12.36
CA VAL A 125 9.46 -3.17 -13.33
C VAL A 125 10.76 -3.52 -12.62
N GLU A 126 11.19 -2.72 -11.64
CA GLU A 126 12.41 -2.97 -10.88
C GLU A 126 12.35 -4.28 -10.11
N THR A 127 11.23 -4.55 -9.43
CA THR A 127 11.07 -5.74 -8.59
C THR A 127 11.08 -7.03 -9.40
N ILE A 128 10.43 -7.01 -10.57
CA ILE A 128 10.30 -8.20 -11.43
C ILE A 128 11.51 -8.35 -12.35
N GLY A 129 12.12 -7.26 -12.78
CA GLY A 129 13.32 -7.27 -13.61
C GLY A 129 14.52 -7.90 -12.91
N THR A 130 14.65 -7.76 -11.60
CA THR A 130 15.74 -8.36 -10.81
C THR A 130 15.59 -9.87 -10.56
N ARG A 131 14.50 -10.51 -10.98
CA ARG A 131 14.28 -11.97 -10.82
C ARG A 131 14.63 -12.79 -12.08
N SER A 132 15.45 -12.24 -12.97
CA SER A 132 15.88 -12.89 -14.24
C SER A 132 17.27 -13.51 -14.11
#